data_AF-T2T311-F1
#
_entry.id   AF-T2T311-F1
#
_cell.length_a   1.000
_cell.length_b   1.000
_cell.length_c   1.000
_cell.angle_alpha   90.00
_cell.angle_beta   90.00
_cell.angle_gamma   90.00
#
_symmetry.space_group_name_H-M   'P 1'
#
loop_
_entity.id
_entity.type
_entity.pdbx_description
1 polymer ?
#
loop_
_entity_poly.entity_id
_entity_poly.type
_entity_poly.pdbx_seq_one_letter_code
_entity_poly.pdbx_strand_id
1 'polypeptide(L)'
;MPQNQLVITIIDESGSKQLKFSKNLKRNLIISVIIFLLIVGLGVGFLKFLIAKMDTMTSERNAVLRDFRDLYQKNYTLTKEIKNKREELFIVGQKIRGLESLIEIKKGANGGVHLYDEVDLENLSLNQKHLALMLIPNGMPLKTYSAIKPTKERNHPIKKIKGVESGIDFIAPLNTPVYASADGIVDFVKTRS
;
A
#
# COMPACT_ATOMS: atom_id res chain seq x y z
N MET A 1 -42.70 75.59 43.62
CA MET A 1 -41.68 74.64 44.16
C MET A 1 -40.46 74.69 43.27
N PRO A 2 -39.24 74.88 43.81
CA PRO A 2 -38.09 75.31 43.02
C PRO A 2 -37.50 74.14 42.22
N GLN A 3 -37.31 74.34 40.91
CA GLN A 3 -36.65 73.36 40.05
C GLN A 3 -35.13 73.53 40.16
N ASN A 4 -34.50 72.74 41.03
CA ASN A 4 -33.03 72.68 41.15
C ASN A 4 -32.44 71.98 39.92
N GLN A 5 -32.11 72.77 38.90
CA GLN A 5 -31.40 72.36 37.70
C GLN A 5 -30.05 73.08 37.67
N LEU A 6 -28.95 72.32 37.61
CA LEU A 6 -27.62 72.88 37.43
C LEU A 6 -27.46 73.18 35.94
N VAL A 7 -27.40 74.47 35.58
CA VAL A 7 -27.22 74.93 34.20
C VAL A 7 -25.81 75.52 34.10
N ILE A 8 -24.98 74.93 33.25
CA ILE A 8 -23.66 75.48 32.93
C ILE A 8 -23.79 76.13 31.56
N THR A 9 -23.60 77.45 31.52
CA THR A 9 -23.62 78.25 30.29
C THR A 9 -22.19 78.61 29.94
N ILE A 10 -21.72 78.16 28.78
CA ILE A 10 -20.41 78.52 28.24
C ILE A 10 -20.67 79.54 27.13
N ILE A 11 -20.07 80.73 27.27
CA ILE A 11 -20.24 81.85 26.34
C ILE A 11 -18.93 82.01 25.59
N ASP A 12 -19.01 82.00 24.27
CA ASP A 12 -17.89 82.29 23.37
C ASP A 12 -18.37 83.19 22.22
N GLU A 13 -17.44 83.82 21.51
CA GLU A 13 -17.65 84.86 20.49
C GLU A 13 -18.43 84.42 19.23
N SER A 14 -18.82 83.14 19.18
CA SER A 14 -19.68 82.55 18.14
C SER A 14 -21.11 82.22 18.60
N GLY A 15 -21.48 82.57 19.84
CA GLY A 15 -22.80 82.36 20.43
C GLY A 15 -22.81 81.44 21.67
N SER A 16 -23.86 81.56 22.51
CA SER A 16 -23.96 80.82 23.78
C SER A 16 -24.65 79.45 23.62
N LYS A 17 -24.09 78.42 24.24
CA LYS A 17 -24.71 77.08 24.34
C LYS A 17 -24.89 76.71 25.81
N GLN A 18 -26.11 76.31 26.17
CA GLN A 18 -26.53 76.00 27.53
C GLN A 18 -26.79 74.50 27.67
N LEU A 19 -26.13 73.84 28.62
CA LEU A 19 -26.32 72.41 28.92
C LEU A 19 -27.01 72.28 30.30
N LYS A 20 -28.22 71.72 30.30
CA LYS A 20 -29.05 71.54 31.50
C LYS A 20 -28.88 70.11 32.03
N PHE A 21 -28.39 69.95 33.27
CA PHE A 21 -28.22 68.64 33.91
C PHE A 21 -29.30 68.39 34.97
N SER A 22 -30.01 67.25 34.89
CA SER A 22 -31.07 66.87 35.83
C SER A 22 -30.53 65.99 36.98
N LYS A 23 -31.16 66.06 38.18
CA LYS A 23 -30.74 65.36 39.43
C LYS A 23 -30.59 63.82 39.28
N ASN A 24 -31.24 63.21 38.27
CA ASN A 24 -31.19 61.78 37.99
C ASN A 24 -29.99 61.36 37.11
N LEU A 25 -29.16 62.31 36.65
CA LEU A 25 -28.02 62.03 35.79
C LEU A 25 -27.06 61.01 36.41
N LYS A 26 -26.71 61.15 37.70
CA LYS A 26 -25.81 60.23 38.39
C LYS A 26 -26.35 58.79 38.41
N ARG A 27 -27.65 58.61 38.66
CA ARG A 27 -28.31 57.29 38.69
C ARG A 27 -28.35 56.65 37.31
N ASN A 28 -28.69 57.42 36.27
CA ASN A 28 -28.76 56.91 34.90
C ASN A 28 -27.37 56.57 34.34
N LEU A 29 -26.33 57.31 34.75
CA LEU A 29 -24.94 57.07 34.35
C LEU A 29 -24.42 55.72 34.92
N ILE A 30 -24.73 55.43 36.19
CA ILE A 30 -24.38 54.14 36.82
C ILE A 30 -25.09 52.97 36.12
N ILE A 31 -26.39 53.10 35.83
CA ILE A 31 -27.16 52.06 35.12
C ILE A 31 -26.59 51.81 33.71
N SER A 32 -26.21 52.87 32.99
CA SER A 32 -25.57 52.75 31.67
C SER A 32 -24.25 51.99 31.73
N VAL A 33 -23.40 52.25 32.73
CA VAL A 33 -22.13 51.54 32.91
C VAL A 33 -22.35 50.06 33.20
N ILE A 34 -23.33 49.72 34.04
CA ILE A 34 -23.66 48.31 34.37
C ILE A 34 -24.17 47.57 33.13
N ILE A 35 -25.07 48.18 32.35
CA ILE A 35 -25.59 47.59 31.12
C ILE A 35 -24.45 47.38 30.11
N PHE A 36 -23.55 48.35 29.98
CA PHE A 36 -22.38 48.23 29.11
C PHE A 36 -21.49 47.04 29.53
N LEU A 37 -21.21 46.90 30.82
CA LEU A 37 -20.44 45.78 31.37
C LEU A 37 -21.11 44.43 31.11
N LEU A 38 -22.44 44.38 31.21
CA LEU A 38 -23.24 43.17 30.95
C LEU A 38 -23.19 42.77 29.48
N ILE A 39 -23.30 43.75 28.56
CA ILE A 39 -23.16 43.54 27.11
C ILE A 39 -21.76 43.02 26.77
N VAL A 40 -20.71 43.61 27.35
CA VAL A 40 -19.32 43.16 27.14
C VAL A 40 -19.13 41.73 27.67
N GLY A 41 -19.65 41.41 28.85
CA GLY A 41 -19.58 40.07 29.43
C GLY A 41 -20.28 39.01 28.56
N LEU A 42 -21.49 39.32 28.09
CA LEU A 42 -22.20 38.46 27.14
C LEU A 42 -21.43 38.30 25.82
N GLY A 43 -20.82 39.37 25.32
CA GLY A 43 -19.98 39.33 24.12
C GLY A 43 -18.79 38.37 24.25
N VAL A 44 -18.06 38.44 25.37
CA VAL A 44 -16.93 37.54 25.64
C VAL A 44 -17.39 36.08 25.76
N GLY A 45 -18.52 35.84 26.45
CA GLY A 45 -19.10 34.50 26.57
C GLY A 45 -19.50 33.91 25.22
N PHE A 46 -20.16 34.72 24.38
CA PHE A 46 -20.56 34.31 23.04
C PHE A 46 -19.36 34.01 22.14
N LEU A 47 -18.28 34.81 22.24
CA LEU A 47 -17.05 34.59 21.48
C LEU A 47 -16.39 33.26 21.83
N LYS A 48 -16.29 32.94 23.14
CA LYS A 48 -15.75 31.65 23.59
C LYS A 48 -16.57 30.45 23.11
N PHE A 49 -17.90 30.58 23.13
CA PHE A 49 -18.79 29.54 22.60
C PHE A 49 -18.59 29.31 21.09
N LEU A 50 -18.40 30.39 20.32
CA LEU A 50 -18.12 30.30 18.88
C LEU A 50 -16.79 29.62 18.59
N ILE A 51 -15.74 29.95 19.35
CA ILE A 51 -14.40 29.34 19.20
C ILE A 51 -14.46 27.84 19.51
N ALA A 52 -15.10 27.45 20.61
CA ALA A 52 -15.23 26.03 20.97
C ALA A 52 -15.97 25.22 19.89
N LYS A 53 -17.05 25.79 19.30
CA LYS A 53 -17.78 25.17 18.19
C LYS A 53 -16.95 25.12 16.90
N MET A 54 -16.07 26.08 16.68
CA MET A 54 -15.18 26.14 15.53
C MET A 54 -14.02 25.15 15.63
N ASP A 55 -13.49 24.91 16.83
CA ASP A 55 -12.43 23.91 17.06
C ASP A 55 -12.92 22.49 16.79
N THR A 56 -14.14 22.13 17.23
CA THR A 56 -14.72 20.81 16.93
C THR A 56 -14.90 20.59 15.43
N MET A 57 -15.36 21.61 14.69
CA MET A 57 -15.51 21.54 13.23
C MET A 57 -14.16 21.50 12.49
N THR A 58 -13.13 22.14 13.04
CA THR A 58 -11.79 22.15 12.42
C THR A 58 -11.09 20.81 12.59
N SER A 59 -11.28 20.13 13.73
CA SER A 59 -10.76 18.78 13.97
C SER A 59 -11.36 17.75 13.01
N GLU A 60 -12.68 17.76 12.83
CA GLU A 60 -13.36 16.87 11.87
C GLU A 60 -12.90 17.13 10.43
N ARG A 61 -12.79 18.41 10.04
CA ARG A 61 -12.29 18.80 8.70
C ARG A 61 -10.86 18.31 8.46
N ASN A 62 -9.98 18.42 9.47
CA ASN A 62 -8.60 17.96 9.37
C ASN A 62 -8.48 16.43 9.31
N ALA A 63 -9.34 15.70 10.03
CA ALA A 63 -9.42 14.24 9.94
C ALA A 63 -9.83 13.79 8.53
N VAL A 64 -10.89 14.40 7.97
CA VAL A 64 -11.35 14.11 6.60
C VAL A 64 -10.28 14.42 5.55
N LEU A 65 -9.53 15.52 5.70
CA LEU A 65 -8.43 15.86 4.80
C LEU A 65 -7.26 14.86 4.89
N ARG A 66 -6.99 14.33 6.09
CA ARG A 66 -5.96 13.31 6.29
C ARG A 66 -6.35 12.01 5.61
N ASP A 67 -7.59 11.57 5.78
CA ASP A 67 -8.11 10.35 5.18
C ASP A 67 -8.16 10.46 3.66
N PHE A 68 -8.54 11.63 3.13
CA PHE A 68 -8.51 11.89 1.69
C PHE A 68 -7.08 11.78 1.11
N ARG A 69 -6.08 12.33 1.81
CA ARG A 69 -4.67 12.19 1.43
C ARG A 69 -4.20 10.74 1.44
N ASP A 70 -4.51 9.99 2.49
CA ASP A 70 -4.12 8.57 2.60
C ASP A 70 -4.78 7.73 1.51
N LEU A 71 -6.08 7.96 1.26
CA LEU A 71 -6.82 7.28 0.20
C LEU A 71 -6.24 7.59 -1.19
N TYR A 72 -5.83 8.84 -1.44
CA TYR A 72 -5.20 9.24 -2.69
C TYR A 72 -3.83 8.56 -2.89
N GLN A 73 -3.02 8.50 -1.83
CA GLN A 73 -1.71 7.84 -1.86
C GLN A 73 -1.83 6.32 -2.08
N LYS A 74 -2.80 5.68 -1.42
CA LYS A 74 -3.13 4.26 -1.64
C LYS A 74 -3.58 4.00 -3.08
N ASN A 75 -4.51 4.80 -3.60
CA ASN A 75 -4.95 4.67 -5.00
C ASN A 75 -3.81 4.85 -5.99
N TYR A 76 -2.92 5.83 -5.77
CA TYR A 76 -1.74 6.03 -6.61
C TYR A 76 -0.81 4.81 -6.59
N THR A 77 -0.53 4.28 -5.39
CA THR A 77 0.34 3.10 -5.21
C THR A 77 -0.25 1.86 -5.87
N LEU A 78 -1.53 1.57 -5.64
CA LEU A 78 -2.24 0.45 -6.26
C LEU A 78 -2.28 0.57 -7.78
N THR A 79 -2.50 1.78 -8.30
CA THR A 79 -2.50 2.03 -9.75
C THR A 79 -1.12 1.74 -10.35
N LYS A 80 -0.05 2.13 -9.66
CA LYS A 80 1.33 1.84 -10.06
C LYS A 80 1.62 0.34 -10.03
N GLU A 81 1.19 -0.38 -8.99
CA GLU A 81 1.32 -1.83 -8.89
C GLU A 81 0.56 -2.55 -10.00
N ILE A 82 -0.69 -2.16 -10.27
CA ILE A 82 -1.49 -2.71 -11.37
C ILE A 82 -0.79 -2.50 -12.72
N LYS A 83 -0.22 -1.31 -12.96
CA LYS A 83 0.53 -1.02 -14.19
C LYS A 83 1.75 -1.94 -14.32
N ASN A 84 2.55 -2.07 -13.25
CA ASN A 84 3.72 -2.95 -13.25
C ASN A 84 3.32 -4.41 -13.47
N LYS A 85 2.26 -4.88 -12.80
CA LYS A 85 1.75 -6.25 -12.95
C LYS A 85 1.22 -6.52 -14.35
N ARG A 86 0.59 -5.53 -14.99
CA ARG A 86 0.15 -5.63 -16.39
C ARG A 86 1.33 -5.74 -17.36
N GLU A 87 2.40 -5.00 -17.13
CA GLU A 87 3.62 -5.09 -17.93
C GLU A 87 4.27 -6.47 -17.76
N GLU A 88 4.37 -6.96 -16.52
CA GLU A 88 4.86 -8.30 -16.23
C GLU A 88 4.02 -9.38 -16.94
N LEU A 89 2.68 -9.29 -16.84
CA LEU A 89 1.76 -10.18 -17.56
C LEU A 89 1.89 -10.07 -19.08
N PHE A 90 2.14 -8.88 -19.62
CA PHE A 90 2.37 -8.69 -21.04
C PHE A 90 3.65 -9.40 -21.50
N ILE A 91 4.73 -9.25 -20.74
CA ILE A 91 6.01 -9.95 -20.98
C ILE A 91 5.80 -11.47 -20.89
N VAL A 92 5.09 -11.96 -19.87
CA VAL A 92 4.76 -13.39 -19.73
C VAL A 92 3.91 -13.87 -20.91
N GLY A 93 2.91 -13.10 -21.34
CA GLY A 93 2.08 -13.43 -22.50
C GLY A 93 2.87 -13.44 -23.81
N GLN A 94 3.83 -12.53 -24.01
CA GLN A 94 4.75 -12.58 -25.13
C GLN A 94 5.66 -13.82 -25.08
N LYS A 95 6.14 -14.20 -23.89
CA LYS A 95 6.91 -15.44 -23.70
C LYS A 95 6.09 -16.68 -24.05
N ILE A 96 4.83 -16.75 -23.62
CA ILE A 96 3.92 -17.86 -23.94
C ILE A 96 3.66 -17.94 -25.44
N ARG A 97 3.37 -16.80 -26.11
CA ARG A 97 3.19 -16.77 -27.57
C ARG A 97 4.46 -17.20 -28.33
N GLY A 98 5.63 -16.84 -27.81
CA GLY A 98 6.91 -17.33 -28.35
C GLY A 98 7.09 -18.84 -28.17
N LEU A 99 6.55 -19.45 -27.11
CA LEU A 99 6.51 -20.91 -26.95
C LEU A 99 5.47 -21.54 -27.88
N GLU A 100 4.31 -20.92 -28.04
CA GLU A 100 3.23 -21.39 -28.92
C GLU A 100 3.67 -21.40 -30.38
N SER A 101 4.38 -20.38 -30.87
CA SER A 101 4.89 -20.37 -32.25
C SER A 101 5.93 -21.48 -32.50
N LEU A 102 6.74 -21.83 -31.51
CA LEU A 102 7.67 -22.97 -31.59
C LEU A 102 6.92 -24.31 -31.63
N ILE A 103 5.74 -24.39 -31.02
CA ILE A 103 4.89 -25.59 -31.01
C ILE A 103 4.03 -25.67 -32.28
N GLU A 104 3.53 -24.55 -32.79
CA GLU A 104 2.61 -24.47 -33.93
C GLU A 104 3.29 -24.81 -35.27
N ILE A 105 4.59 -24.53 -35.41
CA ILE A 105 5.41 -24.98 -36.55
C ILE A 105 5.48 -26.52 -36.63
N LYS A 106 5.12 -27.25 -35.56
CA LYS A 106 5.22 -28.72 -35.48
C LYS A 106 3.96 -29.50 -35.90
N LYS A 107 2.91 -28.81 -36.37
CA LYS A 107 1.67 -29.45 -36.89
C LYS A 107 1.53 -29.35 -38.43
N GLY A 108 2.65 -29.33 -39.15
CA GLY A 108 2.68 -29.43 -40.62
C GLY A 108 2.84 -30.87 -41.10
N ALA A 109 1.81 -31.39 -41.76
CA ALA A 109 1.80 -32.49 -42.75
C ALA A 109 2.63 -33.77 -42.45
N ASN A 110 1.90 -34.83 -42.06
CA ASN A 110 2.29 -36.25 -41.93
C ASN A 110 2.54 -36.70 -40.49
N GLY A 111 1.64 -37.57 -40.00
CA GLY A 111 1.60 -38.13 -38.65
C GLY A 111 2.74 -39.10 -38.31
N GLY A 112 3.98 -38.75 -38.63
CA GLY A 112 5.18 -39.37 -38.10
C GLY A 112 5.74 -38.51 -36.97
N VAL A 113 5.64 -39.00 -35.74
CA VAL A 113 6.21 -38.37 -34.54
C VAL A 113 7.74 -38.55 -34.59
N HIS A 114 8.43 -37.72 -35.37
CA HIS A 114 9.87 -37.51 -35.23
C HIS A 114 10.06 -36.42 -34.15
N LEU A 115 10.26 -36.86 -32.90
CA LEU A 115 10.36 -35.99 -31.73
C LEU A 115 11.79 -35.58 -31.38
N TYR A 116 12.72 -35.59 -32.32
CA TYR A 116 14.08 -35.11 -32.08
C TYR A 116 14.59 -34.37 -33.31
N ASP A 117 13.97 -33.21 -33.58
CA ASP A 117 14.74 -32.15 -34.22
C ASP A 117 15.63 -31.57 -33.12
N GLU A 118 16.93 -31.66 -33.35
CA GLU A 118 18.00 -31.14 -32.51
C GLU A 118 17.65 -29.68 -32.15
N VAL A 119 17.27 -29.45 -30.89
CA VAL A 119 17.04 -28.09 -30.42
C VAL A 119 18.40 -27.42 -30.45
N ASP A 120 18.56 -26.43 -31.33
CA ASP A 120 19.78 -25.64 -31.40
C ASP A 120 19.89 -24.78 -30.13
N LEU A 121 20.57 -25.35 -29.12
CA LEU A 121 20.82 -24.73 -27.83
C LEU A 121 21.78 -23.53 -27.96
N GLU A 122 22.55 -23.44 -29.05
CA GLU A 122 23.50 -22.36 -29.27
C GLU A 122 22.77 -21.06 -29.63
N ASN A 123 21.72 -21.16 -30.45
CA ASN A 123 20.91 -20.03 -30.90
C ASN A 123 19.91 -19.47 -29.86
N LEU A 124 19.82 -20.06 -28.66
CA LEU A 124 18.97 -19.54 -27.59
C LEU A 124 19.57 -18.27 -26.95
N SER A 125 18.75 -17.23 -26.79
CA SER A 125 19.14 -16.01 -26.06
C SER A 125 19.46 -16.31 -24.59
N LEU A 126 20.31 -15.48 -23.99
CA LEU A 126 20.70 -15.63 -22.57
C LEU A 126 19.49 -15.63 -21.63
N ASN A 127 18.49 -14.80 -21.92
CA ASN A 127 17.25 -14.72 -21.13
C ASN A 127 16.43 -16.01 -21.22
N GLN A 128 16.38 -16.65 -22.40
CA GLN A 128 15.70 -17.94 -22.56
C GLN A 128 16.45 -19.05 -21.82
N LYS A 129 17.79 -19.09 -21.90
CA LYS A 129 18.61 -20.05 -21.16
C LYS A 129 18.43 -19.89 -19.65
N HIS A 130 18.45 -18.67 -19.14
CA HIS A 130 18.25 -18.39 -17.73
C HIS A 130 16.85 -18.80 -17.26
N LEU A 131 15.81 -18.48 -18.02
CA LEU A 131 14.44 -18.90 -17.72
C LEU A 131 14.30 -20.42 -17.70
N ALA A 132 14.89 -21.11 -18.67
CA ALA A 132 14.89 -22.57 -18.72
C ALA A 132 15.58 -23.17 -17.48
N LEU A 133 16.73 -22.63 -17.07
CA LEU A 133 17.45 -23.05 -15.86
C LEU A 133 16.75 -22.68 -14.54
N MET A 134 15.75 -21.79 -14.56
CA MET A 134 14.93 -21.55 -13.36
C MET A 134 13.74 -22.51 -13.27
N LEU A 135 13.15 -22.87 -14.41
CA LEU A 135 11.88 -23.62 -14.45
C LEU A 135 12.06 -25.13 -14.66
N ILE A 136 13.16 -25.57 -15.27
CA ILE A 136 13.42 -26.98 -15.59
C ILE A 136 14.50 -27.51 -14.63
N PRO A 137 14.30 -28.68 -13.99
CA PRO A 137 15.28 -29.28 -13.09
C PRO A 137 16.69 -29.33 -13.67
N ASN A 138 17.64 -28.68 -13.01
CA ASN A 138 19.05 -28.69 -13.40
C ASN A 138 19.97 -28.63 -12.17
N GLY A 139 21.26 -28.88 -12.40
CA GLY A 139 22.28 -28.87 -11.34
C GLY A 139 22.16 -30.05 -10.37
N MET A 140 22.78 -29.89 -9.19
CA MET A 140 22.85 -30.92 -8.16
C MET A 140 21.96 -30.54 -6.97
N PRO A 141 20.98 -31.38 -6.56
CA PRO A 141 20.12 -31.11 -5.41
C PRO A 141 20.84 -31.29 -4.06
N LEU A 142 22.06 -31.84 -4.07
CA LEU A 142 22.92 -32.04 -2.91
C LEU A 142 24.30 -31.43 -3.16
N LYS A 143 24.80 -30.64 -2.21
CA LYS A 143 26.16 -30.07 -2.28
C LYS A 143 27.24 -31.03 -1.78
N THR A 144 26.88 -31.97 -0.92
CA THR A 144 27.81 -32.91 -0.27
C THR A 144 27.36 -34.34 -0.55
N TYR A 145 28.17 -35.12 -1.26
CA TYR A 145 27.96 -36.54 -1.52
C TYR A 145 29.32 -37.21 -1.76
N SER A 146 29.43 -38.49 -1.44
CA SER A 146 30.64 -39.28 -1.70
C SER A 146 30.62 -39.97 -3.07
N ALA A 147 29.44 -40.32 -3.57
CA ALA A 147 29.27 -40.96 -4.88
C ALA A 147 27.85 -40.78 -5.41
N ILE A 148 27.73 -40.84 -6.74
CA ILE A 148 26.45 -40.94 -7.45
C ILE A 148 26.42 -42.31 -8.12
N LYS A 149 25.33 -43.06 -7.93
CA LYS A 149 25.14 -44.38 -8.57
C LYS A 149 23.77 -44.47 -9.22
N PRO A 150 23.63 -45.15 -10.37
CA PRO A 150 22.31 -45.47 -10.91
C PRO A 150 21.50 -46.35 -9.95
N THR A 151 20.25 -45.99 -9.69
CA THR A 151 19.36 -46.77 -8.81
C THR A 151 19.17 -48.21 -9.32
N LYS A 152 19.34 -48.41 -10.62
CA LYS A 152 19.28 -49.70 -11.33
C LYS A 152 20.23 -50.77 -10.78
N GLU A 153 21.35 -50.38 -10.19
CA GLU A 153 22.39 -51.30 -9.70
C GLU A 153 22.04 -51.97 -8.36
N ARG A 154 21.06 -51.41 -7.63
CA ARG A 154 20.55 -51.93 -6.36
C ARG A 154 19.10 -52.40 -6.47
N ASN A 155 18.60 -53.02 -5.41
CA ASN A 155 17.18 -53.40 -5.34
C ASN A 155 16.31 -52.14 -5.27
N HIS A 156 15.37 -52.01 -6.20
CA HIS A 156 14.45 -50.88 -6.28
C HIS A 156 13.61 -50.77 -4.99
N PRO A 157 13.36 -49.56 -4.44
CA PRO A 157 12.67 -49.38 -3.15
C PRO A 157 11.31 -50.08 -3.05
N ILE A 158 10.52 -50.03 -4.14
CA ILE A 158 9.19 -50.65 -4.25
C ILE A 158 9.27 -52.08 -4.80
N LYS A 159 9.75 -52.26 -6.05
CA LYS A 159 9.77 -53.54 -6.77
C LYS A 159 10.75 -54.60 -6.23
N LYS A 160 11.69 -54.23 -5.35
CA LYS A 160 12.69 -55.11 -4.72
C LYS A 160 13.59 -55.95 -5.66
N ILE A 161 13.70 -55.56 -6.94
CA ILE A 161 14.59 -56.17 -7.94
C ILE A 161 15.59 -55.15 -8.50
N LYS A 162 16.71 -55.63 -9.06
CA LYS A 162 17.68 -54.82 -9.82
C LYS A 162 17.21 -54.62 -11.26
N GLY A 163 17.87 -53.73 -12.01
CA GLY A 163 17.60 -53.56 -13.44
C GLY A 163 16.48 -52.57 -13.80
N VAL A 164 15.88 -51.91 -12.80
CA VAL A 164 14.79 -50.94 -13.00
C VAL A 164 15.34 -49.53 -13.23
N GLU A 165 15.00 -48.91 -14.37
CA GLU A 165 15.28 -47.49 -14.62
C GLU A 165 14.46 -46.62 -13.65
N SER A 166 15.15 -45.97 -12.71
CA SER A 166 14.50 -45.29 -11.56
C SER A 166 15.34 -44.13 -11.02
N GLY A 167 16.10 -43.48 -11.89
CA GLY A 167 16.95 -42.34 -11.54
C GLY A 167 18.29 -42.74 -10.91
N ILE A 168 18.79 -41.87 -10.04
CA ILE A 168 20.11 -41.96 -9.41
C ILE A 168 20.02 -41.83 -7.89
N ASP A 169 20.99 -42.41 -7.21
CA ASP A 169 21.20 -42.31 -5.78
C ASP A 169 22.44 -41.48 -5.48
N PHE A 170 22.30 -40.55 -4.54
CA PHE A 170 23.41 -39.86 -3.91
C PHE A 170 23.77 -40.57 -2.61
N ILE A 171 25.00 -41.06 -2.51
CA ILE A 171 25.55 -41.57 -1.25
C ILE A 171 26.05 -40.36 -0.47
N ALA A 172 25.37 -39.98 0.60
CA ALA A 172 25.68 -38.81 1.41
C ALA A 172 25.48 -39.09 2.91
N PRO A 173 26.16 -38.36 3.81
CA PRO A 173 25.91 -38.45 5.25
C PRO A 173 24.45 -38.12 5.61
N LEU A 174 23.98 -38.69 6.72
CA LEU A 174 22.68 -38.35 7.28
C LEU A 174 22.62 -36.83 7.59
N ASN A 175 21.44 -36.23 7.48
CA ASN A 175 21.20 -34.80 7.68
C ASN A 175 21.90 -33.86 6.69
N THR A 176 22.32 -34.36 5.52
CA THR A 176 22.76 -33.49 4.42
C THR A 176 21.55 -32.71 3.86
N PRO A 177 21.61 -31.36 3.76
CA PRO A 177 20.51 -30.56 3.25
C PRO A 177 20.26 -30.82 1.76
N VAL A 178 18.99 -30.99 1.40
CA VAL A 178 18.50 -31.17 0.02
C VAL A 178 17.90 -29.87 -0.48
N TYR A 179 18.25 -29.47 -1.70
CA TYR A 179 17.76 -28.24 -2.35
C TYR A 179 16.87 -28.58 -3.55
N ALA A 180 15.90 -27.71 -3.84
CA ALA A 180 15.11 -27.80 -5.07
C ALA A 180 15.99 -27.51 -6.29
N SER A 181 15.83 -28.31 -7.35
CA SER A 181 16.60 -28.19 -8.60
C SER A 181 16.02 -27.19 -9.61
N ALA A 182 14.84 -26.65 -9.32
CA ALA A 182 14.12 -25.63 -10.09
C ALA A 182 12.99 -25.04 -9.24
N ASP A 183 12.43 -23.92 -9.69
CA ASP A 183 11.23 -23.31 -9.10
C ASP A 183 9.99 -24.18 -9.34
N GLY A 184 9.10 -24.24 -8.36
CA GLY A 184 7.88 -25.03 -8.45
C GLY A 184 7.02 -24.99 -7.19
N ILE A 185 6.06 -25.92 -7.13
CA ILE A 185 5.15 -26.11 -6.00
C ILE A 185 5.25 -27.56 -5.50
N VAL A 186 5.18 -27.76 -4.19
CA VAL A 186 5.18 -29.10 -3.59
C VAL A 186 3.78 -29.69 -3.70
N ASP A 187 3.66 -30.85 -4.36
CA ASP A 187 2.39 -31.58 -4.54
C ASP A 187 2.20 -32.70 -3.51
N PHE A 188 3.29 -33.31 -3.04
CA PHE A 188 3.25 -34.48 -2.17
C PHE A 188 4.38 -34.47 -1.12
N VAL A 189 4.02 -34.84 0.12
CA VAL A 189 4.96 -35.02 1.24
C VAL A 189 4.57 -36.28 2.03
N LYS A 190 5.55 -37.11 2.39
CA LYS A 190 5.37 -38.25 3.28
C LYS A 190 6.10 -38.03 4.60
N THR A 191 5.36 -37.81 5.68
CA THR A 191 5.91 -37.79 7.04
C THR A 191 5.84 -39.18 7.69
N ARG A 192 6.78 -39.49 8.59
CA ARG A 192 6.63 -40.62 9.51
C ARG A 192 5.71 -40.14 10.64
N SER A 193 4.46 -40.58 10.62
CA SER A 193 3.58 -40.51 11.79
C SER A 193 3.81 -41.69 12.72
#